data_AF-A0A815WHC7-F1
#
_entry.id   AF-A0A815WHC7-F1
#
_cell.length_a   1.000
_cell.length_b   1.000
_cell.length_c   1.000
_cell.angle_alpha   90.00
_cell.angle_beta   90.00
_cell.angle_gamma   90.00
#
_symmetry.space_group_name_H-M   'P 1'
#
loop_
_entity.id
_entity.type
_entity.pdbx_description
1 polymer ?
#
loop_
_entity_poly.entity_id
_entity_poly.type
_entity_poly.pdbx_seq_one_letter_code
_entity_poly.pdbx_strand_id
1 'polypeptide(L)'
;SHHIRVAALTALCSVIEKLLSSDELDDGQKKMSDDLLKKLREQVHDETPFLRQHYLQLWTSLIQQKKCPVKQYLSVFELGLHRLRDKACGVRKHAVTLIMHMVLNNPYFVIDSTRAQLEKGENDAETKLVELRQELEKLNKNKKEDKKMEEKKSQSDDEDSGAEDKTVDEDDEMNVDNNQVNI
;
A
#
# COMPACT_ATOMS: atom_id res chain seq x y z
N SER A 1 -11.88 -35.09 -34.23
CA SER A 1 -10.94 -35.49 -33.15
C SER A 1 -10.91 -34.43 -32.04
N HIS A 2 -10.72 -34.81 -30.78
CA HIS A 2 -10.59 -33.85 -29.67
C HIS A 2 -9.19 -33.26 -29.57
N HIS A 3 -8.13 -34.03 -29.87
CA HIS A 3 -6.74 -33.54 -29.84
C HIS A 3 -6.50 -32.37 -30.82
N ILE A 4 -7.19 -32.36 -31.97
CA ILE A 4 -7.13 -31.24 -32.91
C ILE A 4 -7.81 -29.99 -32.33
N ARG A 5 -8.95 -30.14 -31.62
CA ARG A 5 -9.59 -29.03 -30.88
C ARG A 5 -8.67 -28.49 -29.79
N VAL A 6 -8.01 -29.37 -29.02
CA VAL A 6 -6.99 -29.00 -28.02
C VAL A 6 -5.85 -28.20 -28.66
N ALA A 7 -5.22 -28.72 -29.71
CA ALA A 7 -4.06 -28.08 -30.33
C ALA A 7 -4.40 -26.71 -30.95
N ALA A 8 -5.53 -26.60 -31.66
CA ALA A 8 -6.01 -25.34 -32.21
C ALA A 8 -6.31 -24.32 -31.10
N LEU A 9 -6.88 -24.77 -29.97
CA LEU A 9 -7.14 -23.94 -28.81
C LEU A 9 -5.87 -23.44 -28.12
N THR A 10 -4.88 -24.31 -27.89
CA THR A 10 -3.60 -23.92 -27.29
C THR A 10 -2.91 -22.88 -28.18
N ALA A 11 -2.92 -23.08 -29.51
CA ALA A 11 -2.40 -22.10 -30.46
C ALA A 11 -3.15 -20.76 -30.40
N LEU A 12 -4.49 -20.77 -30.32
CA LEU A 12 -5.29 -19.55 -30.13
C LEU A 12 -4.91 -18.82 -28.84
N CYS A 13 -4.74 -19.54 -27.72
CA CYS A 13 -4.34 -18.92 -26.46
C CYS A 13 -2.92 -18.35 -26.51
N SER A 14 -1.96 -19.03 -27.15
CA SER A 14 -0.62 -18.46 -27.39
C SER A 14 -0.61 -17.25 -28.34
N VAL A 15 -1.64 -17.07 -29.18
CA VAL A 15 -1.85 -15.83 -29.96
C VAL A 15 -2.45 -14.74 -29.07
N ILE A 16 -3.48 -15.04 -28.29
CA ILE A 16 -4.10 -14.13 -27.31
C ILE A 16 -3.05 -13.61 -26.31
N GLU A 17 -2.24 -14.49 -25.73
CA GLU A 17 -1.19 -14.16 -24.76
C GLU A 17 -0.09 -13.27 -25.36
N LYS A 18 0.18 -13.37 -26.67
CA LYS A 18 1.13 -12.50 -27.38
C LYS A 18 0.52 -11.13 -27.68
N LEU A 19 -0.70 -11.10 -28.24
CA LEU A 19 -1.42 -9.85 -28.53
C LEU A 19 -1.57 -9.03 -27.24
N LEU A 20 -2.06 -9.64 -26.15
CA LEU A 20 -2.20 -9.00 -24.84
C LEU A 20 -0.87 -8.79 -24.09
N SER A 21 0.27 -8.95 -24.77
CA SER A 21 1.61 -8.54 -24.30
C SER A 21 2.23 -7.44 -25.16
N SER A 22 1.58 -7.02 -26.25
CA SER A 22 1.98 -5.85 -27.04
C SER A 22 1.31 -4.60 -26.49
N ASP A 23 2.10 -3.62 -26.06
CA ASP A 23 1.61 -2.38 -25.47
C ASP A 23 0.90 -1.50 -26.53
N GLU A 24 1.46 -1.45 -27.74
CA GLU A 24 0.82 -0.89 -28.93
C GLU A 24 0.08 -1.98 -29.72
N LEU A 25 -1.23 -2.09 -29.48
CA LEU A 25 -2.15 -2.87 -30.31
C LEU A 25 -2.92 -1.95 -31.28
N ASP A 26 -2.91 -2.26 -32.57
CA ASP A 26 -3.84 -1.68 -33.54
C ASP A 26 -5.31 -2.06 -33.21
N ASP A 27 -6.27 -1.23 -33.61
CA ASP A 27 -7.69 -1.48 -33.34
C ASP A 27 -8.23 -2.75 -34.03
N GLY A 28 -7.67 -3.13 -35.18
CA GLY A 28 -7.93 -4.43 -35.80
C GLY A 28 -7.40 -5.59 -34.97
N GLN A 29 -6.23 -5.43 -34.34
CA GLN A 29 -5.66 -6.42 -33.40
C GLN A 29 -6.45 -6.50 -32.09
N LYS A 30 -6.90 -5.37 -31.53
CA LYS A 30 -7.78 -5.32 -30.35
C LYS A 30 -9.08 -6.09 -30.62
N LYS A 31 -9.74 -5.79 -31.75
CA LYS A 31 -10.96 -6.49 -32.20
C LYS A 31 -10.72 -7.99 -32.37
N MET A 32 -9.64 -8.39 -33.03
CA MET A 32 -9.28 -9.80 -33.19
C MET A 32 -9.08 -10.49 -31.83
N SER A 33 -8.43 -9.84 -30.86
CA SER A 33 -8.26 -10.37 -29.51
C SER A 33 -9.60 -10.58 -28.79
N ASP A 34 -10.52 -9.61 -28.84
CA ASP A 34 -11.87 -9.75 -28.29
C ASP A 34 -12.67 -10.87 -28.99
N ASP A 35 -12.60 -10.98 -30.32
CA ASP A 35 -13.24 -12.05 -31.10
C ASP A 35 -12.66 -13.45 -30.77
N LEU A 36 -11.36 -13.55 -30.49
CA LEU A 36 -10.72 -14.80 -30.06
C LEU A 36 -11.10 -15.18 -28.61
N LEU A 37 -11.12 -14.21 -27.70
CA LEU A 37 -11.57 -14.38 -26.31
C LEU A 37 -13.06 -14.77 -26.24
N LYS A 38 -13.90 -14.25 -27.14
CA LYS A 38 -15.30 -14.65 -27.28
C LYS A 38 -15.42 -16.12 -27.69
N LYS A 39 -14.69 -16.55 -28.74
CA LYS A 39 -14.65 -17.96 -29.19
C LYS A 39 -14.14 -18.91 -28.08
N LEU A 40 -13.13 -18.47 -27.33
CA LEU A 40 -12.59 -19.19 -26.16
C LEU A 40 -13.66 -19.38 -25.07
N ARG A 41 -14.58 -18.42 -24.89
CA ARG A 41 -15.70 -18.49 -23.94
C ARG A 41 -16.79 -19.47 -24.42
N GLU A 42 -17.20 -19.37 -25.68
CA GLU A 42 -18.26 -20.19 -26.29
C GLU A 42 -17.96 -21.70 -26.18
N GLN A 43 -16.69 -22.09 -26.32
CA GLN A 43 -16.29 -23.50 -26.29
C GLN A 43 -16.29 -24.15 -24.89
N VAL A 44 -16.47 -23.40 -23.79
CA VAL A 44 -16.57 -23.97 -22.42
C VAL A 44 -17.81 -24.87 -22.23
N HIS A 45 -18.73 -24.84 -23.20
CA HIS A 45 -19.91 -25.69 -23.28
C HIS A 45 -19.70 -27.01 -24.08
N ASP A 46 -18.51 -27.27 -24.65
CA ASP A 46 -18.18 -28.49 -25.40
C ASP A 46 -18.46 -29.77 -24.59
N GLU A 47 -19.15 -30.76 -25.15
CA GLU A 47 -19.55 -32.00 -24.45
C GLU A 47 -18.39 -32.70 -23.70
N THR A 48 -17.17 -32.57 -24.20
CA THR A 48 -15.98 -33.27 -23.71
C THR A 48 -15.51 -32.75 -22.34
N PRO A 49 -15.45 -33.60 -21.29
CA PRO A 49 -14.89 -33.18 -20.01
C PRO A 49 -13.42 -32.73 -20.05
N PHE A 50 -12.62 -33.26 -20.98
CA PHE A 50 -11.21 -32.89 -21.14
C PHE A 50 -11.04 -31.47 -21.70
N LEU A 51 -11.73 -31.14 -22.81
CA LEU A 51 -11.71 -29.80 -23.39
C LEU A 51 -12.21 -28.76 -22.37
N ARG A 52 -13.31 -29.05 -21.67
CA ARG A 52 -13.85 -28.17 -20.60
C ARG A 52 -12.92 -27.97 -19.40
N GLN A 53 -11.97 -28.87 -19.15
CA GLN A 53 -10.89 -28.61 -18.18
C GLN A 53 -9.84 -27.68 -18.78
N HIS A 54 -9.41 -27.95 -20.02
CA HIS A 54 -8.37 -27.16 -20.66
C HIS A 54 -8.80 -25.69 -20.88
N TYR A 55 -10.06 -25.43 -21.26
CA TYR A 55 -10.57 -24.06 -21.34
C TYR A 55 -10.47 -23.30 -19.99
N LEU A 56 -10.80 -23.96 -18.87
CA LEU A 56 -10.72 -23.34 -17.54
C LEU A 56 -9.27 -23.09 -17.11
N GLN A 57 -8.34 -23.99 -17.47
CA GLN A 57 -6.89 -23.78 -17.27
C GLN A 57 -6.39 -22.56 -18.05
N LEU A 58 -6.80 -22.40 -19.31
CA LEU A 58 -6.36 -21.32 -20.18
C LEU A 58 -6.89 -19.95 -19.73
N TRP A 59 -8.17 -19.88 -19.32
CA TRP A 59 -8.69 -18.69 -18.63
C TRP A 59 -7.91 -18.38 -17.34
N THR A 60 -7.55 -19.41 -16.56
CA THR A 60 -6.74 -19.23 -15.35
C THR A 60 -5.36 -18.62 -15.67
N SER A 61 -4.68 -19.06 -16.74
CA SER A 61 -3.41 -18.46 -17.22
C SER A 61 -3.56 -16.97 -17.55
N LEU A 62 -4.58 -16.62 -18.33
CA LEU A 62 -4.84 -15.23 -18.74
C LEU A 62 -5.16 -14.30 -17.55
N ILE A 63 -5.77 -14.83 -16.49
CA ILE A 63 -6.08 -14.10 -15.26
C ILE A 63 -4.84 -13.98 -14.35
N GLN A 64 -4.04 -15.03 -14.22
CA GLN A 64 -2.75 -14.99 -13.49
C GLN A 64 -1.76 -14.01 -14.13
N GLN A 65 -1.75 -13.90 -15.47
CA GLN A 65 -0.93 -12.93 -16.20
C GLN A 65 -1.49 -11.48 -16.16
N LYS A 66 -2.59 -11.22 -15.44
CA LYS A 66 -3.35 -9.94 -15.45
C LYS A 66 -3.79 -9.47 -16.87
N LYS A 67 -3.86 -10.37 -17.86
CA LYS A 67 -4.18 -10.06 -19.27
C LYS A 67 -5.67 -10.07 -19.61
N CYS A 68 -6.52 -10.71 -18.81
CA CYS A 68 -7.96 -10.81 -19.07
C CYS A 68 -8.62 -9.41 -19.11
N PRO A 69 -9.21 -8.96 -20.23
CA PRO A 69 -9.80 -7.62 -20.31
C PRO A 69 -10.97 -7.44 -19.33
N VAL A 70 -10.98 -6.31 -18.62
CA VAL A 70 -11.95 -6.02 -17.53
C VAL A 70 -13.41 -6.23 -17.96
N LYS A 71 -13.77 -5.85 -19.20
CA LYS A 71 -15.10 -6.06 -19.80
C LYS A 71 -15.56 -7.53 -19.83
N GLN A 72 -14.61 -8.47 -19.89
CA GLN A 72 -14.87 -9.91 -19.98
C GLN A 72 -14.89 -10.59 -18.60
N TYR A 73 -14.38 -9.93 -17.56
CA TYR A 73 -14.06 -10.53 -16.27
C TYR A 73 -15.29 -11.13 -15.57
N LEU A 74 -16.38 -10.37 -15.46
CA LEU A 74 -17.61 -10.85 -14.81
C LEU A 74 -18.19 -12.08 -15.53
N SER A 75 -18.23 -12.08 -16.87
CA SER A 75 -18.75 -13.23 -17.62
C SER A 75 -17.88 -14.49 -17.49
N VAL A 76 -16.56 -14.35 -17.33
CA VAL A 76 -15.66 -15.49 -17.08
C VAL A 76 -15.83 -16.02 -15.64
N PHE A 77 -16.16 -15.13 -14.69
CA PHE A 77 -16.50 -15.50 -13.31
C PHE A 77 -17.84 -16.26 -13.23
N GLU A 78 -18.88 -15.72 -13.86
CA GLU A 78 -20.18 -16.38 -14.05
C GLU A 78 -20.00 -17.76 -14.70
N LEU A 79 -19.20 -17.85 -15.76
CA LEU A 79 -18.88 -19.10 -16.41
C LEU A 79 -18.25 -20.09 -15.43
N GLY A 80 -17.24 -19.66 -14.67
CA GLY A 80 -16.65 -20.45 -13.58
C GLY A 80 -17.69 -20.98 -12.59
N LEU A 81 -18.59 -20.12 -12.10
CA LEU A 81 -19.68 -20.50 -11.19
C LEU A 81 -20.58 -21.58 -11.80
N HIS A 82 -21.01 -21.43 -13.07
CA HIS A 82 -21.81 -22.44 -13.76
C HIS A 82 -21.08 -23.79 -13.93
N ARG A 83 -19.74 -23.81 -13.97
CA ARG A 83 -18.95 -25.04 -14.07
C ARG A 83 -18.70 -25.74 -12.71
N LEU A 84 -18.98 -25.09 -11.57
CA LEU A 84 -18.87 -25.71 -10.23
C LEU A 84 -19.75 -26.96 -10.06
N ARG A 85 -20.88 -27.06 -10.76
CA ARG A 85 -21.81 -28.20 -10.69
C ARG A 85 -21.63 -29.24 -11.81
N ASP A 86 -20.53 -29.20 -12.57
CA ASP A 86 -20.34 -30.17 -13.66
C ASP A 86 -20.23 -31.62 -13.18
N LYS A 87 -20.70 -32.57 -14.01
CA LYS A 87 -20.60 -34.02 -13.78
C LYS A 87 -19.15 -34.47 -13.53
N ALA A 88 -18.17 -33.94 -14.27
CA ALA A 88 -16.77 -34.35 -14.14
C ALA A 88 -16.03 -33.60 -13.02
N CYS A 89 -15.48 -34.35 -12.06
CA CYS A 89 -14.72 -33.80 -10.93
C CYS A 89 -13.53 -32.93 -11.37
N GLY A 90 -12.84 -33.31 -12.45
CA GLY A 90 -11.74 -32.53 -13.02
C GLY A 90 -12.16 -31.14 -13.49
N VAL A 91 -13.36 -30.97 -14.07
CA VAL A 91 -13.90 -29.65 -14.40
C VAL A 91 -14.16 -28.87 -13.12
N ARG A 92 -14.84 -29.46 -12.14
CA ARG A 92 -15.16 -28.79 -10.86
C ARG A 92 -13.90 -28.26 -10.17
N LYS A 93 -12.80 -29.04 -10.16
CA LYS A 93 -11.49 -28.61 -9.66
C LYS A 93 -11.01 -27.33 -10.36
N HIS A 94 -10.94 -27.34 -11.69
CA HIS A 94 -10.44 -26.19 -12.45
C HIS A 94 -11.39 -24.98 -12.39
N ALA A 95 -12.70 -25.18 -12.19
CA ALA A 95 -13.66 -24.11 -11.95
C ALA A 95 -13.41 -23.40 -10.60
N VAL A 96 -13.14 -24.15 -9.53
CA VAL A 96 -12.72 -23.59 -8.23
C VAL A 96 -11.38 -22.85 -8.35
N THR A 97 -10.40 -23.45 -9.04
CA THR A 97 -9.09 -22.81 -9.27
C THR A 97 -9.22 -21.49 -10.06
N LEU A 98 -10.06 -21.46 -11.11
CA LEU A 98 -10.36 -20.24 -11.87
C LEU A 98 -10.94 -19.16 -10.95
N ILE A 99 -12.02 -19.47 -10.23
CA ILE A 99 -12.68 -18.53 -9.30
C ILE A 99 -11.70 -18.01 -8.24
N MET A 100 -10.86 -18.88 -7.67
CA MET A 100 -9.84 -18.50 -6.70
C MET A 100 -8.84 -17.49 -7.29
N HIS A 101 -8.31 -17.74 -8.48
CA HIS A 101 -7.41 -16.78 -9.13
C HIS A 101 -8.12 -15.50 -9.55
N MET A 102 -9.43 -15.53 -9.83
CA MET A 102 -10.22 -14.34 -10.14
C MET A 102 -10.51 -13.46 -8.92
N VAL A 103 -10.67 -14.04 -7.73
CA VAL A 103 -10.74 -13.25 -6.49
C VAL A 103 -9.38 -12.63 -6.17
N LEU A 104 -8.29 -13.38 -6.35
CA LEU A 104 -6.92 -12.92 -6.05
C LEU A 104 -6.36 -11.89 -7.05
N ASN A 105 -6.77 -11.94 -8.33
CA ASN A 105 -6.29 -11.04 -9.40
C ASN A 105 -7.42 -10.13 -9.92
N ASN A 106 -8.34 -9.73 -9.03
CA ASN A 106 -9.53 -8.96 -9.37
C ASN A 106 -9.13 -7.51 -9.78
N PRO A 107 -9.40 -7.06 -11.02
CA PRO A 107 -9.00 -5.74 -11.52
C PRO A 107 -9.73 -4.57 -10.84
N TYR A 108 -10.85 -4.84 -10.15
CA TYR A 108 -11.56 -3.84 -9.34
C TYR A 108 -11.01 -3.73 -7.91
N PHE A 109 -10.11 -4.62 -7.51
CA PHE A 109 -9.65 -4.73 -6.13
C PHE A 109 -8.33 -3.97 -5.96
N VAL A 110 -8.46 -2.69 -5.63
CA VAL A 110 -7.39 -1.67 -5.78
C VAL A 110 -6.25 -1.77 -4.75
N ILE A 111 -5.96 -2.95 -4.19
CA ILE A 111 -4.90 -3.13 -3.18
C ILE A 111 -3.57 -2.62 -3.71
N ASP A 112 -3.22 -2.87 -4.97
CA ASP A 112 -1.93 -2.44 -5.54
C ASP A 112 -1.73 -0.91 -5.44
N SER A 113 -2.80 -0.11 -5.49
CA SER A 113 -2.69 1.35 -5.25
C SER A 113 -2.86 1.73 -3.78
N THR A 114 -3.73 1.06 -3.01
CA THR A 114 -3.91 1.33 -1.57
C THR A 114 -2.65 0.97 -0.77
N ARG A 115 -2.00 -0.15 -1.09
CA ARG A 115 -0.71 -0.56 -0.54
C ARG A 115 0.39 0.41 -0.96
N ALA A 116 0.51 0.75 -2.24
CA ALA A 116 1.53 1.71 -2.67
C ALA A 116 1.33 3.11 -2.04
N GLN A 117 0.08 3.50 -1.75
CA GLN A 117 -0.23 4.73 -0.99
C GLN A 117 0.12 4.61 0.49
N LEU A 118 -0.10 3.45 1.13
CA LEU A 118 0.31 3.16 2.50
C LEU A 118 1.84 3.13 2.62
N GLU A 119 2.52 2.31 1.82
CA GLU A 119 3.99 2.20 1.77
C GLU A 119 4.62 3.58 1.50
N LYS A 120 4.05 4.39 0.58
CA LYS A 120 4.49 5.77 0.40
C LYS A 120 4.25 6.63 1.65
N GLY A 121 3.07 6.56 2.26
CA GLY A 121 2.72 7.31 3.47
C GLY A 121 3.60 6.97 4.68
N GLU A 122 4.01 5.70 4.81
CA GLU A 122 4.94 5.21 5.82
C GLU A 122 6.35 5.80 5.59
N ASN A 123 6.87 5.74 4.36
CA ASN A 123 8.15 6.36 4.02
C ASN A 123 8.12 7.89 4.20
N ASP A 124 7.08 8.56 3.71
CA ASP A 124 6.86 10.01 3.87
C ASP A 124 6.70 10.43 5.35
N ALA A 125 6.35 9.50 6.26
CA ALA A 125 6.26 9.75 7.70
C ALA A 125 7.60 9.48 8.41
N GLU A 126 8.29 8.38 8.09
CA GLU A 126 9.60 8.07 8.65
C GLU A 126 10.64 9.15 8.29
N THR A 127 10.63 9.66 7.05
CA THR A 127 11.48 10.79 6.65
C THR A 127 11.26 12.02 7.54
N LYS A 128 10.00 12.41 7.79
CA LYS A 128 9.66 13.55 8.65
C LYS A 128 10.04 13.31 10.12
N LEU A 129 9.95 12.06 10.60
CA LEU A 129 10.41 11.71 11.94
C LEU A 129 11.95 11.80 12.06
N VAL A 130 12.70 11.48 11.01
CA VAL A 130 14.16 11.69 10.97
C VAL A 130 14.50 13.17 10.93
N GLU A 131 13.82 13.98 10.10
CA GLU A 131 14.00 15.44 10.02
C GLU A 131 13.74 16.13 11.37
N LEU A 132 12.59 15.84 12.00
CA LEU A 132 12.22 16.41 13.31
C LEU A 132 13.19 15.99 14.43
N ARG A 133 13.71 14.76 14.41
CA ARG A 133 14.76 14.34 15.35
C ARG A 133 16.04 15.17 15.17
N GLN A 134 16.49 15.38 13.94
CA GLN A 134 17.67 16.20 13.65
C GLN A 134 17.47 17.68 14.02
N GLU A 135 16.26 18.21 13.85
CA GLU A 135 15.93 19.59 14.25
C GLU A 135 15.91 19.76 15.78
N LEU A 136 15.31 18.81 16.50
CA LEU A 136 15.37 18.76 17.97
C LEU A 136 16.80 18.63 18.50
N GLU A 137 17.68 17.85 17.86
CA GLU A 137 19.10 17.78 18.23
C GLU A 137 19.84 19.10 18.04
N LYS A 138 19.56 19.84 16.96
CA LYS A 138 20.15 21.17 16.70
C LYS A 138 19.68 22.16 17.79
N LEU A 139 18.37 22.24 18.03
CA LEU A 139 17.78 23.09 19.07
C LEU A 139 18.31 22.77 20.49
N ASN A 140 18.57 21.50 20.79
CA ASN A 140 19.09 21.04 22.08
C ASN A 140 20.62 21.16 22.20
N LYS A 141 21.35 21.42 21.11
CA LYS A 141 22.75 21.89 21.14
C LYS A 141 22.79 23.38 21.40
N ASN A 142 22.06 24.18 20.61
CA ASN A 142 21.98 25.63 20.78
C ASN A 142 21.58 26.01 22.22
N LYS A 143 20.52 25.42 22.78
CA LYS A 143 20.10 25.65 24.19
C LYS A 143 21.13 25.27 25.27
N LYS A 144 22.15 24.46 24.95
CA LYS A 144 23.27 24.15 25.85
C LYS A 144 24.45 25.11 25.68
N GLU A 145 24.53 25.78 24.53
CA GLU A 145 25.51 26.83 24.25
C GLU A 145 25.01 28.17 24.82
N ASP A 146 23.71 28.49 24.65
CA ASP A 146 23.04 29.65 25.27
C ASP A 146 23.23 29.65 26.80
N LYS A 147 22.90 28.53 27.47
CA LYS A 147 23.10 28.39 28.92
C LYS A 147 24.56 28.55 29.37
N LYS A 148 25.51 28.11 28.55
CA LYS A 148 26.95 28.29 28.81
C LYS A 148 27.43 29.73 28.58
N MET A 149 26.66 30.57 27.90
CA MET A 149 26.90 32.02 27.86
C MET A 149 26.29 32.72 29.09
N GLU A 150 25.12 32.30 29.57
CA GLU A 150 24.54 32.85 30.81
C GLU A 150 25.41 32.55 32.05
N GLU A 151 25.81 31.30 32.26
CA GLU A 151 26.69 30.89 33.38
C GLU A 151 28.07 31.59 33.38
N LYS A 152 28.53 32.08 32.23
CA LYS A 152 29.78 32.85 32.11
C LYS A 152 29.63 34.34 32.34
N LYS A 153 28.41 34.85 32.49
CA LYS A 153 28.12 36.28 32.65
C LYS A 153 27.87 36.71 34.11
N SER A 154 27.90 35.75 35.03
CA SER A 154 27.73 35.95 36.48
C SER A 154 29.02 35.69 37.25
N GLN A 155 30.18 35.93 36.62
CA GLN A 155 31.50 35.56 37.18
C GLN A 155 32.63 36.52 36.74
N SER A 156 32.29 37.80 36.51
CA SER A 156 33.19 38.82 35.96
C SER A 156 33.29 40.12 36.77
N ASP A 157 32.48 40.27 37.82
CA ASP A 157 32.15 41.59 38.39
C ASP A 157 32.73 41.82 39.81
N ASP A 158 33.40 40.81 40.39
CA ASP A 158 34.07 40.86 41.71
C ASP A 158 35.61 40.73 41.58
N GLU A 159 36.33 41.84 41.32
CA GLU A 159 37.71 42.11 41.82
C GLU A 159 38.25 43.46 41.29
N ASP A 160 37.99 44.58 41.99
CA ASP A 160 39.03 45.56 42.40
C ASP A 160 38.52 46.38 43.61
N SER A 161 39.41 47.16 44.21
CA SER A 161 39.45 47.65 45.58
C SER A 161 38.98 49.11 45.77
N GLY A 162 38.64 49.49 47.02
CA GLY A 162 38.69 50.92 47.41
C GLY A 162 37.86 51.41 48.62
N ALA A 163 38.48 51.39 49.81
CA ALA A 163 38.27 52.31 50.96
C ALA A 163 36.92 52.44 51.73
N GLU A 164 37.05 52.44 53.07
CA GLU A 164 36.47 53.30 54.15
C GLU A 164 35.09 54.00 53.92
N ASP A 165 34.17 54.14 54.90
CA ASP A 165 34.34 54.31 56.36
C ASP A 165 33.04 53.95 57.19
N LYS A 166 33.14 53.98 58.54
CA LYS A 166 32.14 54.21 59.64
C LYS A 166 30.62 54.39 59.29
N THR A 167 29.60 53.99 60.09
CA THR A 167 29.42 53.75 61.57
C THR A 167 28.06 53.00 61.79
N VAL A 168 27.85 52.15 62.83
CA VAL A 168 27.16 52.42 64.16
C VAL A 168 25.76 53.07 64.03
N ASP A 169 24.66 52.60 64.65
CA ASP A 169 24.32 51.42 65.51
C ASP A 169 22.77 51.24 65.57
N GLU A 170 22.26 50.21 66.29
CA GLU A 170 20.89 50.11 66.90
C GLU A 170 19.63 50.05 65.96
N ASP A 171 18.52 49.33 66.27
CA ASP A 171 18.27 48.29 67.29
C ASP A 171 17.05 47.40 66.88
N ASP A 172 16.73 46.38 67.70
CA ASP A 172 15.54 45.49 67.55
C ASP A 172 14.18 46.22 67.68
N GLU A 173 13.17 45.80 66.91
CA GLU A 173 11.83 45.58 67.49
C GLU A 173 10.99 44.54 66.73
N MET A 174 10.46 43.54 67.44
CA MET A 174 9.38 42.67 66.97
C MET A 174 8.07 43.10 67.61
N ASN A 175 6.93 42.98 66.90
CA ASN A 175 5.88 42.04 67.31
C ASN A 175 4.83 41.76 66.21
N VAL A 176 4.08 40.67 66.38
CA VAL A 176 2.86 40.31 65.66
C VAL A 176 1.63 40.72 66.48
N ASP A 177 0.64 41.34 65.84
CA ASP A 177 -0.80 41.40 66.20
C ASP A 177 -1.51 42.40 65.25
N ASN A 178 -2.82 42.42 64.96
CA ASN A 178 -3.99 41.52 65.12
C ASN A 178 -5.07 42.05 64.08
N ASN A 179 -6.23 41.49 63.71
CA ASN A 179 -7.08 40.39 64.15
C ASN A 179 -8.10 40.00 63.01
N GLN A 180 -9.09 39.15 63.32
CA GLN A 180 -10.41 38.89 62.70
C GLN A 180 -10.87 39.79 61.53
N VAL A 181 -11.30 39.25 60.37
CA VAL A 181 -12.46 38.36 60.10
C VAL A 181 -13.83 39.05 60.23
N ASN A 182 -14.37 39.45 59.08
CA ASN A 182 -15.77 39.60 58.65
C ASN A 182 -15.71 39.59 57.10
N ILE A 183 -16.63 39.04 56.32
CA ILE A 183 -18.02 38.59 56.54
C ILE A 183 -18.15 37.13 56.08
#